data_AF-A0A7J5TT81-F1
#
_entry.id   AF-A0A7J5TT81-F1
#
_cell.length_a   1.000
_cell.length_b   1.000
_cell.length_c   1.000
_cell.angle_alpha   90.00
_cell.angle_beta   90.00
_cell.angle_gamma   90.00
#
_symmetry.space_group_name_H-M   'P 1'
#
loop_
_entity.id
_entity.type
_entity.pdbx_description
1 polymer ?
#
loop_
_entity_poly.entity_id
_entity_poly.type
_entity_poly.pdbx_seq_one_letter_code
_entity_poly.pdbx_strand_id
1 'polypeptide(L)'
;MEQKPKLLYEDIYGLFEFRGIKQGKIAEVMKMSYNNWYKTKQNHLRNLSLNEIGELAMFLDLPPEQVFSLCFAVYKRAYLEEQNMPLPEPSKA
;
A
#
# COMPACT_ATOMS: atom_id res chain seq x y z
N MET A 1 -4.31 -5.60 25.60
CA MET A 1 -3.72 -5.88 24.28
C MET A 1 -3.53 -4.54 23.59
N GLU A 2 -2.30 -4.15 23.31
CA GLU A 2 -2.06 -2.96 22.48
C GLU A 2 -2.68 -3.23 21.10
N GLN A 3 -3.75 -2.50 20.76
CA GLN A 3 -4.25 -2.52 19.39
C GLN A 3 -3.19 -1.83 18.54
N LYS A 4 -2.42 -2.62 17.79
CA LYS A 4 -1.56 -2.09 16.73
C LYS A 4 -2.43 -1.18 15.86
N PRO A 5 -2.00 0.07 15.61
CA PRO A 5 -2.83 1.02 14.88
C PRO A 5 -3.14 0.46 13.50
N LYS A 6 -4.44 0.25 13.26
CA LYS A 6 -5.01 -0.27 12.01
C LYS A 6 -4.46 0.58 10.86
N LEU A 7 -3.76 -0.06 9.93
CA LEU A 7 -3.05 0.64 8.87
C LEU A 7 -4.03 0.95 7.74
N LEU A 8 -3.98 2.16 7.17
CA LEU A 8 -4.85 2.56 6.05
C LEU A 8 -4.74 1.67 4.79
N TYR A 9 -3.65 0.90 4.62
CA TYR A 9 -3.60 -0.11 3.55
C TYR A 9 -4.60 -1.26 3.79
N GLU A 10 -4.95 -1.54 5.05
CA GLU A 10 -6.01 -2.49 5.42
C GLU A 10 -7.37 -1.97 4.95
N ASP A 11 -7.52 -0.68 4.68
CA ASP A 11 -8.75 -0.11 4.13
C ASP A 11 -8.83 -0.28 2.60
N ILE A 12 -7.74 -0.11 1.85
CA ILE A 12 -7.73 -0.45 0.40
C ILE A 12 -7.86 -1.96 0.21
N TYR A 13 -7.07 -2.75 0.95
CA TYR A 13 -7.13 -4.20 0.84
C TYR A 13 -8.45 -4.75 1.38
N GLY A 14 -8.94 -4.20 2.49
CA GLY A 14 -10.27 -4.49 3.03
C GLY A 14 -11.39 -4.08 2.07
N LEU A 15 -11.23 -2.99 1.32
CA LEU A 15 -12.15 -2.61 0.24
C LEU A 15 -12.16 -3.65 -0.88
N PHE A 16 -11.00 -4.18 -1.28
CA PHE A 16 -10.92 -5.26 -2.26
C PHE A 16 -11.63 -6.52 -1.76
N GLU A 17 -11.37 -6.93 -0.51
CA GLU A 17 -12.02 -8.10 0.09
C GLU A 17 -13.53 -7.90 0.23
N PHE A 18 -13.97 -6.72 0.70
CA PHE A 18 -15.37 -6.34 0.81
C PHE A 18 -16.10 -6.36 -0.54
N ARG A 19 -15.46 -5.85 -1.60
CA ARG A 19 -16.01 -5.85 -2.96
C ARG A 19 -15.81 -7.19 -3.71
N GLY A 20 -15.19 -8.19 -3.09
CA GLY A 20 -14.93 -9.50 -3.71
C GLY A 20 -13.95 -9.45 -4.90
N ILE A 21 -13.07 -8.45 -4.93
CA ILE A 21 -12.14 -8.23 -6.04
C ILE A 21 -10.97 -9.22 -5.91
N LYS A 22 -10.80 -10.08 -6.92
CA LYS A 22 -9.73 -11.06 -6.96
C LYS A 22 -8.38 -10.39 -7.23
N GLN A 23 -7.33 -10.86 -6.56
CA GLN A 23 -5.97 -10.34 -6.74
C GLN A 23 -5.46 -10.39 -8.18
N GLY A 24 -5.85 -11.42 -8.95
CA GLY A 24 -5.52 -11.48 -10.38
C GLY A 24 -6.09 -10.31 -11.18
N LYS A 25 -7.30 -9.85 -10.82
CA LYS A 25 -7.92 -8.69 -11.47
C LYS A 25 -7.22 -7.39 -11.12
N ILE A 26 -6.74 -7.26 -9.88
CA ILE A 26 -6.00 -6.07 -9.44
C ILE A 26 -4.68 -5.97 -10.21
N ALA A 27 -3.94 -7.08 -10.32
CA ALA A 27 -2.71 -7.13 -11.11
C ALA A 27 -2.94 -6.73 -12.59
N GLU A 28 -4.02 -7.25 -13.19
CA GLU A 28 -4.44 -6.91 -14.56
C GLU A 28 -4.75 -5.42 -14.71
N VAL A 29 -5.56 -4.84 -13.80
CA VAL A 29 -5.93 -3.41 -13.80
C VAL A 29 -4.70 -2.53 -13.68
N MET A 30 -3.79 -2.85 -12.76
CA MET A 30 -2.57 -2.08 -12.56
C MET A 30 -1.49 -2.38 -13.61
N LYS A 31 -1.81 -3.16 -14.65
CA LYS A 31 -0.93 -3.52 -15.77
C LYS A 31 0.40 -4.11 -15.30
N MET A 32 0.37 -4.90 -14.23
CA MET A 32 1.54 -5.52 -13.63
C MET A 32 1.44 -7.04 -13.60
N SER A 33 2.58 -7.72 -13.50
CA SER A 33 2.59 -9.17 -13.31
C SER A 33 2.03 -9.55 -11.93
N TYR A 34 1.48 -10.77 -11.81
CA TYR A 34 0.98 -11.26 -10.52
C TYR A 34 2.07 -11.31 -9.43
N ASN A 35 3.31 -11.61 -9.82
CA ASN A 35 4.46 -11.58 -8.92
C ASN A 35 4.77 -10.15 -8.44
N ASN A 36 4.69 -9.16 -9.33
CA ASN A 36 4.88 -7.76 -8.95
C ASN A 36 3.75 -7.31 -8.01
N TRP A 37 2.49 -7.65 -8.32
CA TRP A 37 1.38 -7.40 -7.41
C TRP A 37 1.60 -7.98 -6.01
N TYR A 38 2.07 -9.23 -5.92
CA TYR A 38 2.33 -9.87 -4.64
C TYR A 38 3.40 -9.12 -3.83
N LYS A 39 4.49 -8.68 -4.47
CA LYS A 39 5.52 -7.84 -3.84
C LYS A 39 4.96 -6.49 -3.40
N THR A 40 4.19 -5.83 -4.26
CA THR A 40 3.52 -4.56 -3.98
C THR A 40 2.57 -4.69 -2.78
N LYS A 41 1.78 -5.76 -2.72
CA LYS A 41 0.91 -6.08 -1.59
C LYS A 41 1.71 -6.29 -0.30
N GLN A 42 2.78 -7.09 -0.35
CA GLN A 42 3.67 -7.31 0.81
C GLN A 42 4.33 -6.02 1.29
N ASN A 43 4.60 -5.10 0.36
CA ASN A 43 5.11 -3.77 0.65
C ASN A 43 3.98 -2.77 0.98
N HIS A 44 2.77 -3.24 1.31
CA HIS A 44 1.64 -2.40 1.70
C HIS A 44 1.27 -1.32 0.68
N LEU A 45 1.39 -1.63 -0.61
CA LEU A 45 1.16 -0.70 -1.72
C LEU A 45 2.10 0.54 -1.69
N ARG A 46 3.25 0.46 -1.02
CA ARG A 46 4.30 1.47 -1.11
C ARG A 46 4.96 1.41 -2.48
N ASN A 47 5.44 2.57 -2.95
CA ASN A 47 6.15 2.76 -4.22
C ASN A 47 5.32 2.51 -5.49
N LEU A 48 4.01 2.75 -5.43
CA LEU A 48 3.18 2.82 -6.63
C LEU A 48 3.48 4.09 -7.43
N SER A 49 3.57 3.95 -8.74
CA SER A 49 3.61 5.08 -9.68
C SER A 49 2.26 5.80 -9.74
N LEU A 50 2.29 7.07 -10.19
CA LEU A 50 1.06 7.85 -10.42
C LEU A 50 0.12 7.16 -11.41
N ASN A 51 0.67 6.47 -12.41
CA ASN A 51 -0.13 5.74 -13.38
C ASN A 51 -0.86 4.55 -12.75
N GLU A 52 -0.17 3.75 -11.93
CA GLU A 52 -0.79 2.62 -11.22
C GLU A 52 -1.88 3.07 -10.24
N ILE A 53 -1.70 4.22 -9.58
CA ILE A 53 -2.73 4.81 -8.72
C ILE A 53 -3.92 5.28 -9.55
N GLY A 54 -3.69 5.90 -10.71
CA GLY A 54 -4.74 6.35 -11.61
C GLY A 54 -5.60 5.21 -12.17
N GLU A 55 -4.96 4.14 -12.64
CA GLU A 55 -5.65 2.93 -13.13
C GLU A 55 -6.49 2.28 -12.02
N LEU A 56 -5.94 2.22 -10.80
CA LEU A 56 -6.66 1.69 -9.65
C LEU A 56 -7.86 2.55 -9.26
N ALA A 57 -7.72 3.88 -9.30
CA ALA A 57 -8.79 4.81 -9.01
C ALA A 57 -9.95 4.71 -10.01
N MET A 58 -9.64 4.65 -11.30
CA MET A 58 -10.63 4.41 -12.36
C MET A 58 -11.38 3.10 -12.14
N PHE A 59 -10.67 2.02 -11.83
CA PHE A 59 -11.28 0.71 -11.61
C PHE A 59 -12.16 0.66 -10.36
N LEU A 60 -11.76 1.36 -9.30
CA LEU A 60 -12.53 1.43 -8.06
C LEU A 60 -13.71 2.42 -8.14
N ASP A 61 -13.82 3.18 -9.24
CA ASP A 61 -14.75 4.30 -9.38
C ASP A 61 -14.63 5.28 -8.20
N LEU A 62 -13.38 5.63 -7.88
CA LEU A 62 -13.03 6.57 -6.82
C LEU A 62 -12.22 7.75 -7.40
N PRO A 63 -12.35 8.95 -6.83
CA PRO A 63 -11.45 10.06 -7.14
C PRO A 63 -9.98 9.65 -6.93
N PRO A 64 -9.07 9.94 -7.89
CA PRO A 64 -7.64 9.66 -7.75
C PRO A 64 -7.05 10.23 -6.46
N GLU A 65 -7.54 11.37 -5.98
CA GLU A 65 -7.12 12.01 -4.73
C GLU A 65 -7.44 11.17 -3.50
N GLN A 66 -8.56 10.43 -3.51
CA GLN A 66 -8.92 9.53 -2.42
C GLN A 66 -7.98 8.32 -2.39
N VAL A 67 -7.74 7.70 -3.56
CA VAL A 67 -6.79 6.58 -3.65
C VAL A 67 -5.37 7.04 -3.30
N PHE A 68 -4.97 8.23 -3.76
CA PHE A 68 -3.68 8.83 -3.42
C PHE A 68 -3.56 9.11 -1.92
N SER A 69 -4.59 9.65 -1.27
CA SER A 69 -4.58 9.93 0.17
C SER A 69 -4.44 8.65 0.99
N LEU A 70 -5.14 7.58 0.60
CA LEU A 70 -5.04 6.26 1.21
C LEU A 70 -3.62 5.67 1.07
N CYS A 71 -3.02 5.75 -0.12
CA CYS A 71 -1.64 5.30 -0.36
C CYS A 71 -0.59 6.18 0.33
N PHE A 72 -0.76 7.51 0.31
CA PHE A 72 0.18 8.48 0.88
C PHE A 72 0.25 8.41 2.40
N ALA A 73 -0.87 8.19 3.09
CA ALA A 73 -0.86 8.01 4.53
C ALA A 73 -0.02 6.79 4.97
N VAL A 74 -0.04 5.72 4.17
CA VAL A 74 0.78 4.51 4.39
C VAL A 74 2.26 4.82 4.17
N TYR A 75 2.60 5.56 3.11
CA TYR A 75 3.97 6.03 2.87
C TYR A 75 4.48 6.92 4.01
N LYS A 76 3.71 7.95 4.40
CA LYS A 76 4.11 8.90 5.45
C LYS A 76 4.36 8.20 6.78
N ARG A 77 3.52 7.22 7.14
CA ARG A 77 3.72 6.43 8.36
C ARG A 77 4.99 5.59 8.29
N ALA A 78 5.25 4.93 7.16
CA ALA A 78 6.48 4.17 6.94
C ALA A 78 7.74 5.03 7.11
N TYR A 79 7.71 6.22 6.49
CA TYR A 79 8.79 7.18 6.56
C TYR A 79 9.05 7.66 7.99
N LEU A 80 8.00 7.93 8.75
CA LEU A 80 8.12 8.31 10.16
C LEU A 80 8.63 7.15 11.03
N GLU A 81 8.20 5.91 10.78
CA GLU A 81 8.72 4.72 11.46
C GLU A 81 10.22 4.53 11.18
N GLU A 82 10.67 4.75 9.94
CA GLU A 82 12.09 4.73 9.55
C GLU A 82 12.91 5.82 10.24
N GLN A 83 12.38 7.04 10.34
CA GLN A 83 13.06 8.14 11.05
C GLN A 83 13.16 7.92 12.55
N ASN A 84 12.25 7.14 13.14
CA ASN A 84 12.24 6.82 14.56
C ASN A 84 12.99 5.51 14.89
N MET A 85 13.62 4.85 13.90
CA MET A 85 14.45 3.70 14.19
C MET A 85 15.73 4.14 14.92
N PRO A 86 16.07 3.52 16.07
CA PRO A 86 17.32 3.81 16.75
C PRO A 86 18.49 3.48 15.82
N LEU A 87 19.51 4.34 15.82
CA LEU A 87 20.73 4.11 15.06
C LEU A 87 21.32 2.74 15.42
N PRO A 88 21.82 1.97 14.43
CA PRO A 88 22.45 0.69 14.70
C PRO A 88 23.61 0.88 15.69
N GLU A 89 23.61 0.11 16.78
CA GLU A 89 24.66 0.18 17.77
C GLU A 89 26.03 -0.06 17.10
N PRO A 90 27.06 0.75 17.43
CA PRO A 90 28.37 0.56 16.84
C PRO A 90 28.85 -0.85 17.16
N SER A 91 29.18 -1.61 16.10
CA SER A 91 29.76 -2.95 16.20
C SER A 91 30.96 -2.89 17.13
N LYS A 92 30.90 -3.61 18.25
CA LYS A 92 32.03 -3.75 19.17
C LYS A 92 33.17 -4.42 18.39
N ALA A 93 34.21 -3.65 18.10
CA ALA A 93 35.49 -4.13 17.58
C ALA A 93 36.24 -4.92 18.66
#